data_AF-A0A233SMK4-F1
#
_entry.id   AF-A0A233SMK4-F1
#
_cell.length_a   1.000
_cell.length_b   1.000
_cell.length_c   1.000
_cell.angle_alpha   90.00
_cell.angle_beta   90.00
_cell.angle_gamma   90.00
#
_symmetry.space_group_name_H-M   'P 1'
#
loop_
_entity.id
_entity.type
_entity.pdbx_description
1 polymer ?
#
loop_
_entity_poly.entity_id
_entity_poly.type
_entity_poly.pdbx_seq_one_letter_code
_entity_poly.pdbx_strand_id
1 'polypeptide(L)'
;MPQLAAPLSWSVAHLEIDAMTALTDPLTEEQRLLLDIVWTTFVEHERFPNFFHVAYRMRKHGHDAAKVLYSFPVIGHDQVSNGYRAVGWWGHGFTPQSDGPVYLTMAGLYHLQHDQMARDLARGLLAYMQQMTREQDRILDSPFDLPDIDVNLGEVLKEIDGTSPLLERMAQIADREWPGMRFNKTSLTGRIGALPSADCDTLDHYLADIAAHLSPPAPPEALSFTEPRSLLRALNFLDVTYELVFGEALVVPPPMDRSSLLALDVDDEAAYNSGLVVLTDILRDFKVPGRSPGSGLLRLEEHLADELPALDRNAVHQAVQLLDQIRVIRNSAVHPKPRPELAAAHHALGLGFPVRDFTAAWDSVRAHAERAVSNLQEAIQSARP
;
A
#
# COMPACT_ATOMS: atom_id res chain seq x y z
N MET A 1 -23.27 32.14 37.97
CA MET A 1 -22.34 31.00 38.09
C MET A 1 -23.17 29.73 38.14
N PRO A 2 -23.05 28.86 37.13
CA PRO A 2 -22.53 27.53 37.42
C PRO A 2 -21.52 27.00 36.38
N GLN A 3 -20.48 26.39 36.95
CA GLN A 3 -19.68 25.24 36.49
C GLN A 3 -19.28 25.11 35.01
N LEU A 4 -18.00 25.43 34.80
CA LEU A 4 -17.12 24.94 33.75
C LEU A 4 -17.20 23.42 33.63
N ALA A 5 -17.64 22.93 32.47
CA ALA A 5 -17.40 21.56 32.05
C ALA A 5 -16.02 21.49 31.38
N ALA A 6 -15.15 20.65 31.93
CA ALA A 6 -13.82 20.36 31.40
C ALA A 6 -13.91 19.73 30.00
N PRO A 7 -12.96 19.99 29.09
CA PRO A 7 -12.91 19.30 27.81
C PRO A 7 -12.48 17.85 28.02
N LEU A 8 -13.24 16.93 27.41
CA LEU A 8 -12.91 15.52 27.29
C LEU A 8 -11.58 15.39 26.54
N SER A 9 -10.56 14.96 27.27
CA SER A 9 -9.31 14.41 26.75
C SER A 9 -9.64 13.15 25.93
N TRP A 10 -9.52 13.26 24.61
CA TRP A 10 -9.49 12.08 23.74
C TRP A 10 -8.03 11.66 23.61
N SER A 11 -7.75 10.49 24.18
CA SER A 11 -6.44 9.85 24.19
C SER A 11 -6.01 9.51 22.77
N VAL A 12 -4.75 9.83 22.46
CA VAL A 12 -4.03 9.50 21.23
C VAL A 12 -3.79 7.99 21.19
N ALA A 13 -4.63 7.27 20.46
CA ALA A 13 -4.39 5.92 19.98
C ALA A 13 -5.44 5.67 18.93
N HIS A 14 -5.18 5.67 17.61
CA HIS A 14 -6.13 5.19 16.59
C HIS A 14 -5.55 4.96 15.18
N LEU A 15 -4.22 4.83 15.00
CA LEU A 15 -3.64 4.49 13.68
C LEU A 15 -3.08 3.06 13.58
N GLU A 16 -2.85 2.36 14.68
CA GLU A 16 -2.47 0.93 14.67
C GLU A 16 -3.68 -0.02 14.69
N ILE A 17 -4.88 0.46 15.02
CA ILE A 17 -6.07 -0.39 15.21
C ILE A 17 -6.78 -0.72 13.88
N ASP A 18 -6.69 0.13 12.86
CA ASP A 18 -7.49 0.00 11.64
C ASP A 18 -7.06 -1.17 10.72
N ALA A 19 -5.77 -1.52 10.71
CA ALA A 19 -5.25 -2.59 9.85
C ALA A 19 -5.60 -4.00 10.38
N MET A 20 -5.45 -4.24 11.69
CA MET A 20 -5.84 -5.53 12.31
C MET A 20 -7.34 -5.80 12.16
N THR A 21 -8.15 -4.74 12.26
CA THR A 21 -9.61 -4.80 12.17
C THR A 21 -10.04 -5.32 10.80
N ALA A 22 -9.41 -4.88 9.70
CA ALA A 22 -9.80 -5.27 8.35
C ALA A 22 -9.81 -6.79 8.06
N LEU A 23 -8.74 -7.54 8.33
CA LEU A 23 -8.69 -8.98 7.95
C LEU A 23 -9.55 -9.88 8.84
N THR A 24 -9.76 -9.47 10.09
CA THR A 24 -10.52 -10.22 11.10
C THR A 24 -11.97 -9.75 11.20
N ASP A 25 -12.35 -8.71 10.45
CA ASP A 25 -13.70 -8.16 10.42
C ASP A 25 -14.75 -9.20 10.06
N PRO A 26 -15.95 -9.14 10.67
CA PRO A 26 -17.04 -10.03 10.32
C PRO A 26 -17.39 -9.96 8.83
N LEU A 27 -17.36 -11.11 8.16
CA LEU A 27 -17.76 -11.20 6.76
C LEU A 27 -19.26 -10.92 6.59
N THR A 28 -19.59 -10.18 5.53
CA THR A 28 -20.96 -10.04 5.03
C THR A 28 -21.54 -11.39 4.62
N GLU A 29 -22.88 -11.48 4.51
CA GLU A 29 -23.55 -12.71 4.10
C GLU A 29 -23.07 -13.22 2.72
N GLU A 30 -22.85 -12.30 1.76
CA GLU A 30 -22.37 -12.65 0.42
C GLU A 30 -20.94 -13.21 0.45
N GLN A 31 -20.06 -12.59 1.25
CA GLN A 31 -18.68 -13.04 1.43
C GLN A 31 -18.63 -14.40 2.13
N ARG A 32 -19.46 -14.59 3.16
CA ARG A 32 -19.56 -15.87 3.87
C ARG A 32 -20.03 -16.98 2.93
N LEU A 33 -21.07 -16.73 2.14
CA LEU A 33 -21.54 -17.69 1.14
C LEU A 33 -20.43 -18.07 0.15
N LEU A 34 -19.66 -17.09 -0.34
CA LEU A 34 -18.55 -17.37 -1.25
C LEU A 34 -17.47 -18.22 -0.57
N LEU A 35 -17.08 -17.85 0.65
CA LEU A 35 -16.11 -18.59 1.46
C LEU A 35 -16.57 -20.03 1.68
N ASP A 36 -17.84 -20.23 2.03
CA ASP A 36 -18.45 -21.54 2.26
C ASP A 36 -18.44 -22.39 0.98
N ILE A 37 -18.76 -21.81 -0.19
CA ILE A 37 -18.68 -22.52 -1.48
C ILE A 37 -17.25 -22.99 -1.76
N VAL A 38 -16.25 -22.12 -1.53
CA VAL A 38 -14.84 -22.47 -1.75
C VAL A 38 -14.39 -23.54 -0.76
N TRP A 39 -14.70 -23.38 0.53
CA TRP A 39 -14.34 -24.30 1.59
C TRP A 39 -14.94 -25.69 1.41
N THR A 40 -16.27 -25.76 1.22
CA THR A 40 -16.96 -27.04 1.06
C THR A 40 -16.44 -27.81 -0.16
N THR A 41 -16.27 -27.13 -1.30
CA THR A 41 -15.72 -27.76 -2.51
C THR A 41 -14.28 -28.24 -2.29
N PHE A 42 -13.46 -27.45 -1.60
CA PHE A 42 -12.07 -27.81 -1.27
C PHE A 42 -12.00 -29.04 -0.34
N VAL A 43 -12.83 -29.09 0.70
CA VAL A 43 -12.87 -30.23 1.64
C VAL A 43 -13.34 -31.50 0.94
N GLU A 44 -14.38 -31.40 0.12
CA GLU A 44 -14.99 -32.53 -0.60
C GLU A 44 -14.08 -33.10 -1.69
N HIS A 45 -13.37 -32.25 -2.43
CA HIS A 45 -12.62 -32.66 -3.62
C HIS A 45 -11.10 -32.57 -3.49
N GLU A 46 -10.59 -32.13 -2.33
CA GLU A 46 -9.16 -31.95 -2.05
C GLU A 46 -8.47 -31.03 -3.07
N ARG A 47 -9.24 -30.11 -3.66
CA ARG A 47 -8.75 -29.16 -4.67
C ARG A 47 -9.61 -27.90 -4.66
N PHE A 48 -8.95 -26.75 -4.80
CA PHE A 48 -9.64 -25.48 -4.92
C PHE A 48 -10.51 -25.43 -6.19
N PRO A 49 -11.76 -24.93 -6.10
CA PRO A 49 -12.64 -24.79 -7.25
C PRO A 49 -12.11 -23.75 -8.24
N ASN A 50 -12.40 -23.92 -9.52
CA ASN A 50 -12.17 -22.86 -10.49
C ASN A 50 -13.22 -21.74 -10.33
N PHE A 51 -12.89 -20.54 -10.80
CA PHE A 51 -13.77 -19.39 -10.71
C PHE A 51 -15.12 -19.63 -11.41
N PHE A 52 -15.14 -20.35 -12.53
CA PHE A 52 -16.38 -20.71 -13.22
C PHE A 52 -17.36 -21.46 -12.30
N HIS A 53 -16.88 -22.44 -11.52
CA HIS A 53 -17.70 -23.18 -10.56
C HIS A 53 -18.26 -22.24 -9.48
N VAL A 54 -17.39 -21.42 -8.87
CA VAL A 54 -17.78 -20.46 -7.82
C VAL A 54 -18.81 -19.46 -8.36
N ALA A 55 -18.56 -18.89 -9.54
CA ALA A 55 -19.46 -17.95 -10.21
C ALA A 55 -20.82 -18.58 -10.53
N TYR A 56 -20.86 -19.83 -10.99
CA TYR A 56 -22.10 -20.56 -11.22
C TYR A 56 -22.90 -20.77 -9.93
N ARG A 57 -22.24 -21.16 -8.84
CA ARG A 57 -22.88 -21.34 -7.52
C ARG A 57 -23.41 -20.02 -6.98
N MET A 58 -22.59 -18.97 -6.93
CA MET A 58 -23.00 -17.63 -6.46
C MET A 58 -24.17 -17.06 -7.25
N ARG A 59 -24.19 -17.25 -8.58
CA ARG A 59 -25.30 -16.80 -9.44
C ARG A 59 -26.63 -17.47 -9.09
N LYS A 60 -26.62 -18.74 -8.66
CA LYS A 60 -27.85 -19.41 -8.20
C LYS A 60 -28.46 -18.73 -6.96
N HIS A 61 -27.65 -18.03 -6.19
CA HIS A 61 -28.08 -17.25 -5.03
C HIS A 61 -28.28 -15.76 -5.37
N GLY A 62 -28.20 -15.36 -6.64
CA GLY A 62 -28.44 -13.99 -7.08
C GLY A 62 -27.25 -13.04 -6.94
N HIS A 63 -26.05 -13.55 -6.66
CA HIS A 63 -24.85 -12.73 -6.44
C HIS A 63 -23.85 -12.81 -7.61
N ASP A 64 -23.10 -11.73 -7.82
CA ASP A 64 -21.96 -11.68 -8.74
C ASP A 64 -20.67 -12.06 -7.98
N ALA A 65 -20.12 -13.24 -8.28
CA ALA A 65 -18.92 -13.73 -7.60
C ALA A 65 -17.70 -12.82 -7.76
N ALA A 66 -17.52 -12.17 -8.92
CA ALA A 66 -16.39 -11.27 -9.11
C ALA A 66 -16.52 -10.07 -8.16
N LYS A 67 -17.71 -9.45 -8.13
CA LYS A 67 -18.01 -8.34 -7.24
C LYS A 67 -17.80 -8.71 -5.76
N VAL A 68 -18.24 -9.90 -5.35
CA VAL A 68 -18.08 -10.38 -3.98
C VAL A 68 -16.61 -10.64 -3.64
N LEU A 69 -15.83 -11.26 -4.54
CA LEU A 69 -14.38 -11.42 -4.36
C LEU A 69 -13.66 -10.08 -4.14
N TYR A 70 -14.06 -9.02 -4.87
CA TYR A 70 -13.50 -7.68 -4.68
C TYR A 70 -13.88 -7.02 -3.36
N SER A 71 -14.99 -7.44 -2.76
CA SER A 71 -15.48 -6.85 -1.52
C SER A 71 -14.74 -7.33 -0.28
N PHE A 72 -14.00 -8.45 -0.36
CA PHE A 72 -13.28 -8.99 0.79
C PHE A 72 -12.29 -7.96 1.35
N PRO A 73 -12.17 -7.85 2.69
CA PRO A 73 -11.13 -7.03 3.29
C PRO A 73 -9.74 -7.41 2.78
N VAL A 74 -8.90 -6.40 2.56
CA VAL A 74 -7.60 -6.54 1.93
C VAL A 74 -6.57 -5.63 2.61
N ILE A 75 -5.35 -6.13 2.81
CA ILE A 75 -4.20 -5.36 3.30
C ILE A 75 -3.05 -5.45 2.29
N GLY A 76 -2.21 -4.40 2.21
CA GLY A 76 -0.98 -4.42 1.42
C GLY A 76 -1.22 -4.27 -0.08
N HIS A 77 -2.06 -3.31 -0.48
CA HIS A 77 -2.31 -3.05 -1.89
C HIS A 77 -1.14 -2.26 -2.50
N ASP A 78 -0.23 -2.95 -3.17
CA ASP A 78 0.81 -2.33 -4.01
C ASP A 78 0.47 -2.47 -5.50
N GLN A 79 1.25 -1.82 -6.37
CA GLN A 79 1.02 -1.86 -7.83
C GLN A 79 1.22 -3.25 -8.45
N VAL A 80 1.72 -4.23 -7.69
CA VAL A 80 2.18 -5.54 -8.20
C VAL A 80 1.34 -6.70 -7.66
N SER A 81 0.69 -6.54 -6.51
CA SER A 81 -0.10 -7.58 -5.84
C SER A 81 -1.56 -7.15 -5.63
N ASN A 82 -2.47 -8.12 -5.72
CA ASN A 82 -3.89 -7.90 -5.39
C ASN A 82 -4.13 -7.71 -3.88
N GLY A 83 -3.09 -7.53 -3.05
CA GLY A 83 -3.16 -7.49 -1.59
C GLY A 83 -3.55 -8.82 -0.94
N TYR A 84 -3.23 -8.96 0.34
CA TYR A 84 -3.53 -10.15 1.14
C TYR A 84 -4.98 -10.13 1.65
N ARG A 85 -5.68 -11.27 1.57
CA ARG A 85 -7.11 -11.42 1.82
C ARG A 85 -7.49 -12.86 2.17
N ALA A 86 -8.68 -13.06 2.71
CA ALA A 86 -9.20 -14.38 3.08
C ALA A 86 -9.42 -15.33 1.88
N VAL A 87 -9.88 -14.80 0.75
CA VAL A 87 -10.13 -15.57 -0.48
C VAL A 87 -9.43 -14.92 -1.66
N GLY A 88 -8.47 -15.62 -2.26
CA GLY A 88 -7.73 -15.18 -3.44
C GLY A 88 -8.19 -15.88 -4.72
N TRP A 89 -7.72 -15.39 -5.87
CA TRP A 89 -8.01 -15.99 -7.17
C TRP A 89 -6.81 -15.88 -8.10
N TRP A 90 -6.77 -16.76 -9.09
CA TRP A 90 -5.82 -16.67 -10.18
C TRP A 90 -6.34 -15.75 -11.30
N GLY A 91 -5.52 -14.79 -11.72
CA GLY A 91 -5.83 -13.90 -12.82
C GLY A 91 -4.87 -12.71 -12.89
N HIS A 92 -4.93 -11.96 -13.99
CA HIS A 92 -4.18 -10.71 -14.14
C HIS A 92 -5.07 -9.53 -13.73
N GLY A 93 -4.61 -8.75 -12.76
CA GLY A 93 -5.32 -7.57 -12.26
C GLY A 93 -6.69 -7.89 -11.66
N PHE A 94 -7.67 -7.06 -11.99
CA PHE A 94 -9.03 -7.07 -11.42
C PHE A 94 -10.01 -7.96 -12.20
N THR A 95 -9.57 -9.08 -12.79
CA THR A 95 -10.50 -10.03 -13.40
C THR A 95 -10.07 -11.47 -13.15
N PRO A 96 -10.87 -12.28 -12.42
CA PRO A 96 -10.57 -13.68 -12.21
C PRO A 96 -10.62 -14.46 -13.53
N GLN A 97 -9.63 -15.31 -13.78
CA GLN A 97 -9.67 -16.23 -14.92
C GLN A 97 -10.71 -17.31 -14.66
N SER A 98 -11.56 -17.60 -15.66
CA SER A 98 -12.69 -18.53 -15.50
C SER A 98 -12.25 -19.95 -15.11
N ASP A 99 -11.12 -20.40 -15.65
CA ASP A 99 -10.48 -21.70 -15.37
C ASP A 99 -9.48 -21.63 -14.21
N GLY A 100 -9.14 -20.43 -13.73
CA GLY A 100 -8.24 -20.20 -12.63
C GLY A 100 -8.83 -20.61 -11.27
N PRO A 101 -8.04 -21.15 -10.33
CA PRO A 101 -8.52 -21.51 -9.00
C PRO A 101 -8.90 -20.28 -8.17
N VAL A 102 -9.94 -20.44 -7.35
CA VAL A 102 -10.29 -19.57 -6.22
C VAL A 102 -9.84 -20.28 -4.95
N TYR A 103 -8.93 -19.68 -4.20
CA TYR A 103 -8.20 -20.32 -3.12
C TYR A 103 -8.33 -19.58 -1.80
N LEU A 104 -8.01 -20.28 -0.71
CA LEU A 104 -8.03 -19.74 0.65
C LEU A 104 -6.60 -19.50 1.15
N THR A 105 -6.48 -18.50 2.02
CA THR A 105 -5.30 -18.23 2.84
C THR A 105 -5.59 -18.58 4.30
N MET A 106 -4.62 -18.38 5.18
CA MET A 106 -4.80 -18.46 6.64
C MET A 106 -5.87 -17.47 7.14
N ALA A 107 -6.03 -16.31 6.50
CA ALA A 107 -7.17 -15.42 6.76
C ALA A 107 -8.52 -16.06 6.39
N GLY A 108 -8.57 -16.91 5.37
CA GLY A 108 -9.76 -17.71 5.07
C GLY A 108 -10.08 -18.71 6.18
N LEU A 109 -9.05 -19.40 6.70
CA LEU A 109 -9.20 -20.35 7.81
C LEU A 109 -9.64 -19.67 9.11
N TYR A 110 -9.30 -18.39 9.31
CA TYR A 110 -9.76 -17.60 10.45
C TYR A 110 -11.29 -17.46 10.50
N HIS A 111 -11.92 -17.24 9.34
CA HIS A 111 -13.38 -17.12 9.26
C HIS A 111 -14.09 -18.48 9.34
N LEU A 112 -13.34 -19.57 9.27
CA LEU A 112 -13.83 -20.96 9.28
C LEU A 112 -13.54 -21.69 10.60
N GLN A 113 -13.16 -21.00 11.68
CA GLN A 113 -12.80 -21.62 12.98
C GLN A 113 -13.92 -22.46 13.63
N HIS A 114 -15.16 -22.33 13.16
CA HIS A 114 -16.27 -23.19 13.59
C HIS A 114 -16.15 -24.62 13.04
N ASP A 115 -15.40 -24.84 11.96
CA ASP A 115 -15.11 -26.14 11.36
C ASP A 115 -13.85 -26.78 11.99
N GLN A 116 -13.92 -28.07 12.32
CA GLN A 116 -12.79 -28.77 12.95
C GLN A 116 -11.60 -28.95 11.99
N MET A 117 -11.85 -29.26 10.72
CA MET A 117 -10.81 -29.43 9.70
C MET A 117 -10.07 -28.10 9.46
N ALA A 118 -10.79 -26.98 9.40
CA ALA A 118 -10.17 -25.66 9.25
C ALA A 118 -9.23 -25.34 10.42
N ARG A 119 -9.64 -25.66 11.66
CA ARG A 119 -8.81 -25.49 12.86
C ARG A 119 -7.56 -26.36 12.84
N ASP A 120 -7.67 -27.60 12.39
CA ASP A 120 -6.54 -28.52 12.34
C ASP A 120 -5.54 -28.13 11.23
N LEU A 121 -6.02 -27.68 10.07
CA LEU A 121 -5.17 -27.12 9.02
C LEU A 121 -4.44 -25.85 9.49
N ALA A 122 -5.15 -24.93 10.16
CA ALA A 122 -4.55 -23.71 10.68
C ALA A 122 -3.46 -24.01 11.72
N ARG A 123 -3.73 -24.92 12.67
CA ARG A 123 -2.75 -25.34 13.68
C ARG A 123 -1.51 -25.97 13.04
N GLY A 124 -1.70 -26.86 12.06
CA GLY A 124 -0.58 -27.48 11.35
C GLY A 124 0.27 -26.47 10.59
N LEU A 125 -0.35 -25.49 9.93
CA LEU A 125 0.36 -24.45 9.18
C LEU A 125 1.11 -23.50 10.11
N LEU A 126 0.53 -23.10 11.25
CA LEU A 126 1.23 -22.28 12.25
C LEU A 126 2.43 -23.04 12.83
N ALA A 127 2.27 -24.30 13.20
CA ALA A 127 3.37 -25.12 13.72
C ALA A 127 4.50 -25.30 12.67
N TYR A 128 4.13 -25.44 11.39
CA TYR A 128 5.09 -25.44 10.29
C TYR A 128 5.87 -24.14 10.18
N MET A 129 5.20 -22.99 10.31
CA MET A 129 5.85 -21.68 10.34
C MET A 129 6.80 -21.51 11.53
N GLN A 130 6.38 -21.92 12.72
CA GLN A 130 7.24 -21.89 13.91
C GLN A 130 8.51 -22.73 13.72
N GLN A 131 8.39 -23.90 13.06
CA GLN A 131 9.57 -24.71 12.75
C GLN A 131 10.49 -23.99 11.75
N MET A 132 9.94 -23.33 10.72
CA MET A 132 10.73 -22.51 9.79
C MET A 132 11.50 -21.39 10.51
N THR A 133 10.88 -20.72 11.48
CA THR A 133 11.56 -19.70 12.31
C THR A 133 12.68 -20.30 13.15
N ARG A 134 12.46 -21.44 13.82
CA ARG A 134 13.51 -22.10 14.62
C ARG A 134 14.72 -22.51 13.79
N GLU A 135 14.50 -22.99 12.57
CA GLU A 135 15.62 -23.33 11.68
C GLU A 135 16.33 -22.06 11.18
N GLN A 136 15.61 -20.96 10.94
CA GLN A 136 16.20 -19.65 10.61
C GLN A 136 17.10 -19.09 11.71
N ASP A 137 16.74 -19.24 12.99
CA ASP A 137 17.55 -18.75 14.10
C ASP A 137 18.87 -19.52 14.28
N ARG A 138 18.95 -20.77 13.81
CA ARG A 138 20.17 -21.60 13.91
C ARG A 138 21.32 -21.13 13.01
N ILE A 139 21.06 -20.15 12.15
CA ILE A 139 21.94 -19.77 11.04
C ILE A 139 22.74 -18.50 11.27
N LEU A 140 22.54 -17.83 12.41
CA LEU A 140 23.23 -16.58 12.73
C LEU A 140 24.77 -16.67 12.84
N ASP A 141 25.38 -17.81 12.51
CA ASP A 141 26.83 -18.04 12.55
C ASP A 141 27.59 -17.67 11.24
N SER A 142 26.91 -17.37 10.12
CA SER A 142 27.58 -16.95 8.87
C SER A 142 26.81 -15.88 8.09
N PRO A 143 27.38 -14.68 7.84
CA PRO A 143 26.72 -13.61 7.09
C PRO A 143 26.75 -13.79 5.56
N PHE A 144 27.37 -14.86 5.05
CA PHE A 144 27.54 -15.11 3.61
C PHE A 144 26.81 -16.36 3.12
N ASP A 145 26.36 -17.21 4.03
CA ASP A 145 25.59 -18.40 3.70
C ASP A 145 24.10 -18.04 3.73
N LEU A 146 23.47 -18.03 2.56
CA LEU A 146 22.02 -18.24 2.48
C LEU A 146 21.82 -19.71 2.78
N PRO A 147 21.30 -20.10 3.94
CA PRO A 147 21.10 -21.49 4.20
C PRO A 147 19.93 -21.96 3.36
N ASP A 148 20.05 -23.17 2.88
CA ASP A 148 18.97 -23.89 2.22
C ASP A 148 17.97 -24.34 3.31
N ILE A 149 17.26 -23.38 3.91
CA ILE A 149 16.25 -23.63 4.97
C ILE A 149 14.96 -24.03 4.31
N ASP A 150 14.99 -25.17 3.67
CA ASP A 150 13.83 -25.78 3.08
C ASP A 150 13.26 -26.76 4.12
N VAL A 151 12.42 -26.26 5.02
CA VAL A 151 11.77 -27.10 6.05
C VAL A 151 10.72 -27.97 5.36
N ASN A 152 10.80 -29.29 5.53
CA ASN A 152 9.86 -30.21 4.90
C ASN A 152 8.55 -30.30 5.69
N LEU A 153 7.43 -29.96 5.04
CA LEU A 153 6.10 -30.00 5.66
C LEU A 153 5.70 -31.40 6.14
N GLY A 154 6.08 -32.44 5.40
CA GLY A 154 5.79 -33.83 5.74
C GLY A 154 6.55 -34.32 6.97
N GLU A 155 7.73 -33.78 7.25
CA GLU A 155 8.49 -34.09 8.47
C GLU A 155 7.85 -33.45 9.70
N VAL A 156 7.47 -32.16 9.60
CA VAL A 156 6.78 -31.46 10.70
C VAL A 156 5.45 -32.12 11.06
N LEU A 157 4.68 -32.58 10.07
CA LEU A 157 3.42 -33.27 10.34
C LEU A 157 3.56 -34.64 11.00
N LYS A 158 4.69 -35.34 10.78
CA LYS A 158 4.97 -36.61 11.48
C LYS A 158 5.19 -36.40 12.97
N GLU A 159 5.71 -35.23 13.36
CA GLU A 159 5.97 -34.87 14.75
C GLU A 159 4.70 -34.42 15.50
N ILE A 160 3.70 -33.90 14.79
CA ILE A 160 2.51 -33.26 15.40
C ILE A 160 1.37 -34.25 15.70
N ASP A 161 1.08 -35.20 14.81
CA ASP A 161 0.31 -36.45 15.06
C ASP A 161 -0.04 -37.12 13.73
N GLY A 162 0.79 -38.04 13.23
CA GLY A 162 0.45 -39.15 12.31
C GLY A 162 -0.51 -38.97 11.11
N THR A 163 -0.88 -37.76 10.69
CA THR A 163 -1.99 -37.54 9.75
C THR A 163 -1.52 -37.22 8.35
N SER A 164 -1.30 -38.29 7.57
CA SER A 164 -1.16 -38.26 6.12
C SER A 164 -2.33 -37.57 5.35
N PRO A 165 -3.61 -37.52 5.80
CA PRO A 165 -4.69 -36.91 5.02
C PRO A 165 -4.72 -35.37 5.02
N LEU A 166 -3.95 -34.71 5.89
CA LEU A 166 -3.90 -33.24 5.95
C LEU A 166 -2.80 -32.65 5.07
N LEU A 167 -1.77 -33.43 4.71
CA LEU A 167 -0.59 -32.95 4.00
C LEU A 167 -0.93 -32.29 2.66
N GLU A 168 -1.68 -32.97 1.79
CA GLU A 168 -2.10 -32.41 0.49
C GLU A 168 -2.93 -31.12 0.63
N ARG A 169 -3.77 -31.03 1.66
CA ARG A 169 -4.62 -29.85 1.91
C ARG A 169 -3.77 -28.68 2.42
N MET A 170 -2.88 -28.93 3.37
CA MET A 170 -1.95 -27.94 3.90
C MET A 170 -1.00 -27.42 2.82
N ALA A 171 -0.43 -28.31 2.00
CA ALA A 171 0.44 -27.95 0.89
C ALA A 171 -0.25 -27.02 -0.13
N GLN A 172 -1.56 -27.17 -0.34
CA GLN A 172 -2.33 -26.30 -1.22
C GLN A 172 -2.57 -24.91 -0.65
N ILE A 173 -2.78 -24.79 0.65
CA ILE A 173 -2.93 -23.49 1.32
C ILE A 173 -1.56 -22.80 1.44
N ALA A 174 -0.52 -23.53 1.84
CA ALA A 174 0.85 -23.04 1.95
C ALA A 174 1.38 -22.46 0.63
N ASP A 175 1.08 -23.10 -0.51
CA ASP A 175 1.38 -22.61 -1.87
C ASP A 175 0.76 -21.23 -2.19
N ARG A 176 -0.23 -20.80 -1.39
CA ARG A 176 -0.99 -19.55 -1.57
C ARG A 176 -0.78 -18.55 -0.43
N GLU A 177 0.04 -18.88 0.54
CA GLU A 177 0.18 -18.15 1.79
C GLU A 177 1.32 -17.12 1.76
N TRP A 178 1.32 -16.26 0.73
CA TRP A 178 2.21 -15.09 0.68
C TRP A 178 1.50 -13.86 1.28
N PRO A 179 2.13 -13.05 2.16
CA PRO A 179 3.57 -12.96 2.43
C PRO A 179 4.10 -13.80 3.60
N GLY A 180 3.27 -14.55 4.31
CA GLY A 180 3.70 -15.27 5.52
C GLY A 180 4.74 -16.36 5.26
N MET A 181 4.59 -17.12 4.17
CA MET A 181 5.53 -18.17 3.78
C MET A 181 5.75 -18.21 2.27
N ARG A 182 6.91 -18.74 1.88
CA ARG A 182 7.15 -19.22 0.51
C ARG A 182 7.21 -20.74 0.56
N PHE A 183 6.41 -21.37 -0.27
CA PHE A 183 6.29 -22.82 -0.28
C PHE A 183 6.53 -23.36 -1.69
N ASN A 184 7.31 -24.45 -1.78
CA ASN A 184 7.52 -25.21 -3.00
C ASN A 184 6.75 -26.52 -2.91
N LYS A 185 5.61 -26.58 -3.60
CA LYS A 185 4.74 -27.76 -3.62
C LYS A 185 5.41 -29.02 -4.19
N THR A 186 6.45 -28.89 -5.01
CA THR A 186 7.14 -30.05 -5.63
C THR A 186 8.04 -30.76 -4.62
N SER A 187 8.79 -30.00 -3.83
CA SER A 187 9.69 -30.52 -2.79
C SER A 187 9.00 -30.64 -1.42
N LEU A 188 7.79 -30.09 -1.27
CA LEU A 188 7.08 -29.93 0.01
C LEU A 188 7.91 -29.16 1.05
N THR A 189 8.75 -28.25 0.56
CA THR A 189 9.64 -27.44 1.39
C THR A 189 9.17 -26.00 1.41
N GLY A 190 9.51 -25.29 2.47
CA GLY A 190 9.07 -23.92 2.69
C GLY A 190 10.04 -23.17 3.56
N ARG A 191 9.94 -21.85 3.45
CA ARG A 191 10.69 -20.87 4.23
C ARG A 191 9.78 -19.74 4.66
N ILE A 192 10.16 -19.04 5.72
CA ILE A 192 9.50 -17.79 6.10
C ILE A 192 9.53 -16.82 4.92
N GLY A 193 8.40 -16.15 4.69
CA GLY A 193 8.23 -15.24 3.58
C GLY A 193 8.87 -13.89 3.86
N ALA A 194 8.09 -12.82 3.84
CA ALA A 194 8.58 -11.46 4.10
C ALA A 194 8.54 -11.08 5.59
N LEU A 195 7.92 -11.90 6.44
CA LEU A 195 7.90 -11.71 7.89
C LEU A 195 9.30 -11.92 8.49
N PRO A 196 9.68 -11.16 9.54
CA PRO A 196 10.98 -11.34 10.20
C PRO A 196 11.05 -12.64 11.01
N SER A 197 9.95 -13.05 11.64
CA SER A 197 9.75 -14.33 12.33
C SER A 197 8.25 -14.70 12.27
N ALA A 198 7.91 -15.93 12.64
CA ALA A 198 6.53 -16.42 12.68
C ALA A 198 6.27 -17.24 13.95
N ASP A 199 6.56 -16.65 15.11
CA ASP A 199 6.34 -17.25 16.44
C ASP A 199 4.88 -17.14 16.90
N CYS A 200 3.94 -17.23 15.96
CA CYS A 200 2.52 -17.07 16.22
C CYS A 200 1.89 -18.40 16.63
N ASP A 201 1.29 -18.46 17.81
CA ASP A 201 0.53 -19.63 18.29
C ASP A 201 -0.93 -19.64 17.83
N THR A 202 -1.44 -18.50 17.34
CA THR A 202 -2.83 -18.32 16.95
C THR A 202 -2.94 -17.59 15.61
N LEU A 203 -4.07 -17.79 14.92
CA LEU A 203 -4.36 -17.03 13.71
C LEU A 203 -4.51 -15.53 13.98
N ASP A 204 -5.02 -15.13 15.14
CA ASP A 204 -5.13 -13.71 15.51
C ASP A 204 -3.75 -13.03 15.53
N HIS A 205 -2.75 -13.65 16.18
CA HIS A 205 -1.39 -13.12 16.20
C HIS A 205 -0.76 -13.12 14.81
N TYR A 206 -0.94 -14.22 14.06
CA TYR A 206 -0.42 -14.32 12.70
C TYR A 206 -0.97 -13.22 11.77
N LEU A 207 -2.29 -12.99 11.80
CA LEU A 207 -2.92 -11.97 10.98
C LEU A 207 -2.55 -10.56 11.43
N ALA A 208 -2.28 -10.35 12.74
CA ALA A 208 -1.74 -9.09 13.24
C ALA A 208 -0.34 -8.82 12.68
N ASP A 209 0.54 -9.82 12.65
CA ASP A 209 1.90 -9.68 12.09
C ASP A 209 1.87 -9.43 10.58
N ILE A 210 1.00 -10.14 9.84
CA ILE A 210 0.77 -9.88 8.41
C ILE A 210 0.24 -8.46 8.19
N ALA A 211 -0.73 -8.03 8.99
CA ALA A 211 -1.29 -6.69 8.91
C ALA A 211 -0.22 -5.63 9.18
N ALA A 212 0.58 -5.78 10.22
CA ALA A 212 1.67 -4.86 10.56
C ALA A 212 2.74 -4.81 9.47
N HIS A 213 3.11 -5.95 8.91
CA HIS A 213 4.12 -6.04 7.85
C HIS A 213 3.67 -5.43 6.52
N LEU A 214 2.40 -5.62 6.16
CA LEU A 214 1.82 -5.13 4.91
C LEU A 214 1.20 -3.75 5.03
N SER A 215 1.06 -3.22 6.25
CA SER A 215 0.60 -1.85 6.44
C SER A 215 1.63 -0.88 5.84
N PRO A 216 1.18 0.17 5.14
CA PRO A 216 2.09 1.23 4.76
C PRO A 216 2.81 1.75 6.03
N PRO A 217 4.09 2.13 5.94
CA PRO A 217 4.79 2.75 7.07
C PRO A 217 3.98 3.93 7.57
N ALA A 218 4.04 4.33 8.85
CA ALA A 218 3.25 5.47 9.31
C ALA A 218 3.47 6.72 8.42
N PRO A 219 2.41 7.52 8.14
CA PRO A 219 2.56 8.72 7.34
C PRO A 219 3.57 9.64 8.03
N PRO A 220 4.46 10.32 7.26
CA PRO A 220 5.27 11.39 7.82
C PRO A 220 4.35 12.39 8.52
N GLU A 221 4.84 12.96 9.62
CA GLU A 221 4.11 14.01 10.32
C GLU A 221 3.79 15.15 9.34
N ALA A 222 2.52 15.57 9.31
CA ALA A 222 2.09 16.68 8.48
C ALA A 222 2.94 17.90 8.79
N LEU A 223 3.60 18.44 7.77
CA LEU A 223 4.45 19.59 7.97
C LEU A 223 3.59 20.83 8.19
N SER A 224 3.83 21.55 9.28
CA SER A 224 3.21 22.86 9.48
C SER A 224 3.90 23.89 8.59
N PHE A 225 3.09 24.72 7.93
CA PHE A 225 3.59 25.80 7.08
C PHE A 225 3.40 27.13 7.81
N THR A 226 4.51 27.73 8.25
CA THR A 226 4.48 28.90 9.13
C THR A 226 4.62 30.23 8.39
N GLU A 227 5.06 30.21 7.13
CA GLU A 227 5.32 31.44 6.36
C GLU A 227 4.57 31.42 5.02
N PRO A 228 3.43 32.12 4.90
CA PRO A 228 2.51 32.05 3.76
C PRO A 228 3.15 32.25 2.38
N ARG A 229 4.27 32.96 2.29
CA ARG A 229 4.95 33.31 1.03
C ARG A 229 6.11 32.39 0.67
N SER A 230 6.45 31.39 1.49
CA SER A 230 7.67 30.59 1.28
C SER A 230 7.61 29.74 0.01
N LEU A 231 6.46 29.17 -0.33
CA LEU A 231 6.29 28.42 -1.57
C LEU A 231 6.48 29.30 -2.81
N LEU A 232 5.88 30.51 -2.81
CA LEU A 232 6.06 31.47 -3.91
C LEU A 232 7.53 31.87 -4.06
N ARG A 233 8.23 32.05 -2.94
CA ARG A 233 9.65 32.39 -2.93
C ARG A 233 10.51 31.24 -3.45
N ALA A 234 10.24 30.01 -3.02
CA ALA A 234 10.93 28.81 -3.47
C ALA A 234 10.78 28.62 -4.98
N LEU A 235 9.55 28.78 -5.51
CA LEU A 235 9.30 28.73 -6.96
C LEU A 235 10.09 29.80 -7.72
N ASN A 236 10.14 31.03 -7.20
CA ASN A 236 10.92 32.10 -7.80
C ASN A 236 12.43 31.81 -7.75
N PHE A 237 12.95 31.26 -6.65
CA PHE A 237 14.37 30.90 -6.56
C PHE A 237 14.73 29.73 -7.46
N LEU A 238 13.85 28.74 -7.61
CA LEU A 238 14.04 27.66 -8.58
C LEU A 238 14.09 28.21 -10.00
N ASP A 239 13.16 29.10 -10.37
CA ASP A 239 13.11 29.73 -11.70
C ASP A 239 14.39 30.51 -12.01
N VAL A 240 14.82 31.39 -11.09
CA VAL A 240 16.05 32.17 -11.24
C VAL A 240 17.27 31.25 -11.30
N THR A 241 17.33 30.20 -10.48
CA THR A 241 18.46 29.27 -10.48
C THR A 241 18.54 28.52 -11.81
N TYR A 242 17.40 28.08 -12.33
CA TYR A 242 17.30 27.43 -13.62
C TYR A 242 17.70 28.38 -14.75
N GLU A 243 17.20 29.62 -14.77
CA GLU A 243 17.57 30.63 -15.77
C GLU A 243 19.08 30.95 -15.75
N LEU A 244 19.69 31.00 -14.56
CA LEU A 244 21.13 31.23 -14.42
C LEU A 244 21.99 30.07 -14.96
N VAL A 245 21.44 28.85 -15.00
CA VAL A 245 22.15 27.66 -15.49
C VAL A 245 21.88 27.42 -16.98
N PHE A 246 20.64 27.58 -17.44
CA PHE A 246 20.20 27.19 -18.78
C PHE A 246 19.87 28.39 -19.70
N GLY A 247 19.81 29.61 -19.18
CA GLY A 247 19.51 30.82 -19.96
C GLY A 247 18.04 31.01 -20.35
N GLU A 248 17.14 30.16 -19.85
CA GLU A 248 15.70 30.22 -20.10
C GLU A 248 14.92 30.14 -18.78
N ALA A 249 13.76 30.81 -18.71
CA ALA A 249 12.88 30.70 -17.56
C ALA A 249 12.17 29.34 -17.52
N LEU A 250 12.13 28.71 -16.34
CA LEU A 250 11.46 27.43 -16.09
C LEU A 250 9.97 27.62 -15.82
N VAL A 251 9.64 28.60 -14.99
CA VAL A 251 8.28 28.81 -14.48
C VAL A 251 7.56 29.82 -15.37
N VAL A 252 6.33 29.48 -15.79
CA VAL A 252 5.41 30.46 -16.37
C VAL A 252 4.49 30.93 -15.26
N PRO A 253 4.74 32.12 -14.67
CA PRO A 253 3.91 32.58 -13.56
C PRO A 253 2.48 32.79 -14.06
N PRO A 254 1.47 32.22 -13.37
CA PRO A 254 0.09 32.53 -13.66
C PRO A 254 -0.20 34.00 -13.31
N PRO A 255 -1.32 34.56 -13.78
CA PRO A 255 -1.78 35.89 -13.38
C PRO A 255 -1.65 36.12 -11.87
N MET A 256 -1.26 37.32 -11.45
CA MET A 256 -0.88 37.59 -10.04
C MET A 256 -2.01 37.29 -9.05
N ASP A 257 -3.25 37.57 -9.44
CA ASP A 257 -4.47 37.22 -8.69
C ASP A 257 -4.52 35.70 -8.41
N ARG A 258 -4.20 34.90 -9.42
CA ARG A 258 -4.19 33.44 -9.32
C ARG A 258 -3.01 32.92 -8.50
N SER A 259 -1.82 33.48 -8.70
CA SER A 259 -0.63 33.15 -7.91
C SER A 259 -0.81 33.44 -6.42
N SER A 260 -1.59 34.47 -6.07
CA SER A 260 -1.83 34.84 -4.67
C SER A 260 -2.55 33.75 -3.87
N LEU A 261 -3.32 32.87 -4.53
CA LEU A 261 -3.99 31.73 -3.88
C LEU A 261 -3.02 30.76 -3.20
N LEU A 262 -1.76 30.70 -3.64
CA LEU A 262 -0.73 29.86 -3.00
C LEU A 262 -0.36 30.37 -1.60
N ALA A 263 -0.60 31.65 -1.32
CA ALA A 263 -0.26 32.29 -0.05
C ALA A 263 -1.49 32.58 0.83
N LEU A 264 -2.70 32.30 0.36
CA LEU A 264 -3.91 32.47 1.17
C LEU A 264 -4.10 31.27 2.10
N ASP A 265 -4.65 31.56 3.27
CA ASP A 265 -5.17 30.53 4.16
C ASP A 265 -6.45 29.94 3.56
N VAL A 266 -6.72 28.68 3.91
CA VAL A 266 -7.93 27.97 3.47
C VAL A 266 -8.66 27.45 4.70
N ASP A 267 -9.98 27.53 4.66
CA ASP A 267 -10.89 27.06 5.71
C ASP A 267 -11.95 26.08 5.16
N ASP A 268 -12.04 25.93 3.84
CA ASP A 268 -12.98 25.04 3.18
C ASP A 268 -12.38 24.25 2.00
N GLU A 269 -13.16 23.28 1.52
CA GLU A 269 -12.81 22.40 0.41
C GLU A 269 -12.59 23.16 -0.92
N ALA A 270 -13.34 24.24 -1.15
CA ALA A 270 -13.28 24.98 -2.41
C ALA A 270 -11.99 25.80 -2.52
N ALA A 271 -11.59 26.44 -1.42
CA ALA A 271 -10.33 27.15 -1.29
C ALA A 271 -9.13 26.20 -1.39
N TYR A 272 -9.19 25.06 -0.69
CA TYR A 272 -8.19 23.98 -0.79
C TYR A 272 -7.98 23.50 -2.24
N ASN A 273 -9.09 23.16 -2.93
CA ASN A 273 -9.04 22.72 -4.31
C ASN A 273 -8.54 23.81 -5.27
N SER A 274 -8.89 25.07 -5.02
CA SER A 274 -8.40 26.19 -5.82
C SER A 274 -6.88 26.35 -5.70
N GLY A 275 -6.34 26.25 -4.48
CA GLY A 275 -4.89 26.25 -4.23
C GLY A 275 -4.18 25.10 -4.94
N LEU A 276 -4.71 23.87 -4.83
CA LEU A 276 -4.18 22.69 -5.54
C LEU A 276 -4.17 22.88 -7.06
N VAL A 277 -5.24 23.43 -7.64
CA VAL A 277 -5.33 23.69 -9.08
C VAL A 277 -4.26 24.68 -9.53
N VAL A 278 -4.05 25.78 -8.81
CA VAL A 278 -3.00 26.75 -9.15
C VAL A 278 -1.62 26.11 -9.08
N LEU A 279 -1.32 25.40 -8.00
CA LEU A 279 -0.03 24.75 -7.82
C LEU A 279 0.23 23.74 -8.94
N THR A 280 -0.73 22.86 -9.22
CA THR A 280 -0.58 21.84 -10.26
C THR A 280 -0.52 22.40 -11.68
N ASP A 281 -1.18 23.52 -11.97
CA ASP A 281 -1.04 24.22 -13.24
C ASP A 281 0.38 24.76 -13.42
N ILE A 282 0.96 25.37 -12.37
CA ILE A 282 2.36 25.85 -12.39
C ILE A 282 3.32 24.70 -12.69
N LEU A 283 3.20 23.58 -11.97
CA LEU A 283 4.08 22.42 -12.13
C LEU A 283 3.92 21.76 -13.52
N ARG A 284 2.71 21.75 -14.07
CA ARG A 284 2.45 21.24 -15.42
C ARG A 284 3.09 22.11 -16.49
N ASP A 285 3.03 23.43 -16.31
CA ASP A 285 3.39 24.42 -17.32
C ASP A 285 4.88 24.82 -17.24
N PHE A 286 5.70 24.04 -16.52
CA PHE A 286 7.16 24.15 -16.55
C PHE A 286 7.68 24.08 -18.00
N LYS A 287 8.47 25.09 -18.37
CA LYS A 287 9.14 25.23 -19.67
C LYS A 287 10.41 24.41 -19.69
N VAL A 288 10.23 23.11 -19.88
CA VAL A 288 11.34 22.17 -20.09
C VAL A 288 11.33 21.70 -21.53
N PRO A 289 12.50 21.65 -22.22
CA PRO A 289 12.60 21.08 -23.55
C PRO A 289 12.04 19.66 -23.64
N GLY A 290 11.52 19.29 -24.82
CA GLY A 290 11.02 17.94 -25.11
C GLY A 290 9.50 17.80 -25.07
N ARG A 291 9.01 16.67 -25.61
CA ARG A 291 7.57 16.32 -25.67
C ARG A 291 7.21 15.05 -24.91
N SER A 292 8.22 14.28 -24.53
CA SER A 292 8.09 13.05 -23.74
C SER A 292 9.07 13.17 -22.58
N PRO A 293 8.69 12.74 -21.37
CA PRO A 293 7.35 12.32 -20.95
C PRO A 293 6.31 13.45 -20.98
N GLY A 294 5.02 13.09 -20.88
CA GLY A 294 3.92 14.07 -20.95
C GLY A 294 3.85 15.04 -19.75
N SER A 295 4.42 14.65 -18.60
CA SER A 295 4.47 15.46 -17.38
C SER A 295 5.64 16.45 -17.42
N GLY A 296 5.38 17.73 -17.12
CA GLY A 296 6.44 18.76 -17.03
C GLY A 296 7.50 18.45 -15.98
N LEU A 297 7.10 17.83 -14.85
CA LEU A 297 8.01 17.41 -13.78
C LEU A 297 8.95 16.28 -14.20
N LEU A 298 8.42 15.27 -14.89
CA LEU A 298 9.25 14.16 -15.37
C LEU A 298 10.18 14.61 -16.51
N ARG A 299 9.74 15.56 -17.35
CA ARG A 299 10.65 16.18 -18.34
C ARG A 299 11.77 16.95 -17.64
N LEU A 300 11.46 17.69 -16.58
CA LEU A 300 12.48 18.40 -15.79
C LEU A 300 13.53 17.43 -15.27
N GLU A 301 13.11 16.30 -14.68
CA GLU A 301 14.01 15.27 -14.18
C GLU A 301 14.98 14.76 -15.25
N GLU A 302 14.45 14.35 -16.41
CA GLU A 302 15.26 13.85 -17.53
C GLU A 302 16.21 14.94 -18.06
N HIS A 303 15.72 16.16 -18.26
CA HIS A 303 16.52 17.27 -18.77
C HIS A 303 17.67 17.64 -17.84
N LEU A 304 17.42 17.71 -16.53
CA LEU A 304 18.47 17.97 -15.55
C LEU A 304 19.51 16.85 -15.53
N ALA A 305 19.08 15.59 -15.61
CA ALA A 305 19.98 14.44 -15.59
C ALA A 305 20.89 14.36 -16.82
N ASP A 306 20.43 14.88 -17.96
CA ASP A 306 21.18 14.94 -19.22
C ASP A 306 22.18 16.11 -19.25
N GLU A 307 21.76 17.30 -18.81
CA GLU A 307 22.59 18.51 -18.93
C GLU A 307 23.53 18.75 -17.73
N LEU A 308 23.26 18.15 -16.57
CA LEU A 308 24.06 18.33 -15.35
C LEU A 308 24.67 16.99 -14.88
N PRO A 309 25.88 16.62 -15.32
CA PRO A 309 26.49 15.32 -15.00
C PRO A 309 26.80 15.11 -13.51
N ALA A 310 27.01 16.19 -12.75
CA ALA A 310 27.29 16.16 -11.31
C ALA A 310 26.02 16.18 -10.44
N LEU A 311 24.84 16.13 -11.07
CA LEU A 311 23.55 16.17 -10.37
C LEU A 311 23.33 14.95 -9.49
N ASP A 312 22.88 15.18 -8.26
CA ASP A 312 22.31 14.12 -7.43
C ASP A 312 20.94 13.70 -7.99
N ARG A 313 20.96 12.68 -8.84
CA ARG A 313 19.76 12.14 -9.49
C ARG A 313 18.74 11.61 -8.49
N ASN A 314 19.18 11.07 -7.35
CA ASN A 314 18.27 10.54 -6.34
C ASN A 314 17.51 11.67 -5.64
N ALA A 315 18.20 12.77 -5.29
CA ALA A 315 17.57 13.93 -4.69
C ALA A 315 16.53 14.57 -5.63
N VAL A 316 16.85 14.71 -6.92
CA VAL A 316 15.92 15.23 -7.93
C VAL A 316 14.72 14.33 -8.11
N HIS A 317 14.94 13.01 -8.24
CA HIS A 317 13.87 12.03 -8.36
C HIS A 317 12.89 12.08 -7.19
N GLN A 318 13.40 12.13 -5.95
CA GLN A 318 12.58 12.23 -4.74
C GLN A 318 11.74 13.52 -4.71
N ALA A 319 12.34 14.66 -5.09
CA ALA A 319 11.62 15.93 -5.13
C ALA A 319 10.52 15.93 -6.21
N VAL A 320 10.82 15.40 -7.41
CA VAL A 320 9.85 15.26 -8.50
C VAL A 320 8.71 14.31 -8.12
N GLN A 321 9.01 13.17 -7.50
CA GLN A 321 8.00 12.24 -7.01
C GLN A 321 7.06 12.91 -5.99
N LEU A 322 7.61 13.68 -5.05
CA LEU A 322 6.81 14.37 -4.03
C LEU A 322 5.86 15.41 -4.65
N LEU A 323 6.34 16.17 -5.65
CA LEU A 323 5.52 17.11 -6.41
C LEU A 323 4.45 16.40 -7.26
N ASP A 324 4.75 15.20 -7.79
CA ASP A 324 3.77 14.41 -8.53
C ASP A 324 2.63 13.88 -7.63
N GLN A 325 2.89 13.58 -6.35
CA GLN A 325 1.84 13.19 -5.40
C GLN A 325 0.77 14.28 -5.26
N ILE A 326 1.16 15.55 -5.26
CA ILE A 326 0.23 16.69 -5.22
C ILE A 326 -0.68 16.70 -6.47
N ARG A 327 -0.11 16.39 -7.64
CA ARG A 327 -0.87 16.24 -8.90
C ARG A 327 -1.87 15.08 -8.81
N VAL A 328 -1.48 13.96 -8.21
CA VAL A 328 -2.38 12.79 -8.00
C VAL A 328 -3.57 13.18 -7.13
N ILE A 329 -3.34 13.88 -6.01
CA ILE A 329 -4.43 14.36 -5.13
C ILE A 329 -5.38 15.27 -5.89
N ARG A 330 -4.87 16.29 -6.60
CA ARG A 330 -5.72 17.21 -7.39
C ARG A 330 -6.55 16.48 -8.43
N ASN A 331 -6.00 15.51 -9.13
CA ASN A 331 -6.73 14.77 -10.17
C ASN A 331 -7.86 13.91 -9.61
N SER A 332 -7.78 13.50 -8.35
CA SER A 332 -8.84 12.74 -7.69
C SER A 332 -10.09 13.56 -7.38
N ALA A 333 -9.98 14.88 -7.16
CA ALA A 333 -11.12 15.76 -6.94
C ALA A 333 -12.07 15.79 -8.15
N VAL A 334 -11.55 15.52 -9.36
CA VAL A 334 -12.32 15.44 -10.60
C VAL A 334 -12.93 14.04 -10.80
N HIS A 335 -12.32 13.01 -10.21
CA HIS A 335 -12.72 11.60 -10.33
C HIS A 335 -12.64 10.89 -8.96
N PRO A 336 -13.69 11.00 -8.11
CA PRO A 336 -13.63 10.68 -6.67
C PRO A 336 -13.59 9.17 -6.34
N LYS A 337 -13.17 8.31 -7.28
CA LYS A 337 -13.01 6.88 -6.98
C LYS A 337 -11.72 6.70 -6.19
N PRO A 338 -11.75 6.08 -4.99
CA PRO A 338 -10.54 5.75 -4.27
C PRO A 338 -9.68 4.82 -5.13
N ARG A 339 -8.51 5.33 -5.53
CA ARG A 339 -7.47 4.56 -6.22
C ARG A 339 -6.33 4.34 -5.22
N PRO A 340 -5.62 3.21 -5.29
CA PRO A 340 -4.46 2.96 -4.43
C PRO A 340 -3.43 4.09 -4.49
N GLU A 341 -3.22 4.65 -5.69
CA GLU A 341 -2.37 5.82 -5.93
C GLU A 341 -2.78 7.05 -5.12
N LEU A 342 -4.08 7.25 -4.89
CA LEU A 342 -4.58 8.38 -4.12
C LEU A 342 -4.30 8.23 -2.63
N ALA A 343 -4.48 7.02 -2.09
CA ALA A 343 -4.16 6.72 -0.70
C ALA A 343 -2.64 6.90 -0.45
N ALA A 344 -1.81 6.40 -1.38
CA ALA A 344 -0.37 6.59 -1.33
C ALA A 344 0.03 8.09 -1.41
N ALA A 345 -0.67 8.88 -2.22
CA ALA A 345 -0.40 10.32 -2.33
C ALA A 345 -0.75 11.10 -1.04
N HIS A 346 -1.90 10.80 -0.43
CA HIS A 346 -2.26 11.37 0.87
C HIS A 346 -1.24 10.98 1.93
N HIS A 347 -0.89 9.70 1.95
CA HIS A 347 0.10 9.16 2.84
C HIS A 347 1.46 9.87 2.72
N ALA A 348 1.98 10.05 1.50
CA ALA A 348 3.26 10.70 1.25
C ALA A 348 3.33 12.16 1.74
N LEU A 349 2.18 12.84 1.84
CA LEU A 349 2.06 14.22 2.32
C LEU A 349 1.60 14.31 3.79
N GLY A 350 1.55 13.20 4.52
CA GLY A 350 1.10 13.18 5.92
C GLY A 350 -0.39 13.47 6.10
N LEU A 351 -1.20 13.26 5.06
CA LEU A 351 -2.62 13.63 5.05
C LEU A 351 -3.52 12.45 5.41
N GLY A 352 -4.54 12.70 6.22
CA GLY A 352 -5.65 11.76 6.40
C GLY A 352 -6.52 11.66 5.14
N PHE A 353 -7.09 10.48 4.88
CA PHE A 353 -8.04 10.26 3.79
C PHE A 353 -9.39 9.74 4.33
N PRO A 354 -10.52 10.38 3.99
CA PRO A 354 -10.65 11.64 3.25
C PRO A 354 -10.13 12.83 4.08
N VAL A 355 -9.73 13.92 3.42
CA VAL A 355 -9.35 15.17 4.09
C VAL A 355 -10.55 15.73 4.85
N ARG A 356 -10.37 16.02 6.14
CA ARG A 356 -11.39 16.62 7.02
C ARG A 356 -10.98 17.99 7.56
N ASP A 357 -9.68 18.23 7.68
CA ASP A 357 -9.10 19.50 8.08
C ASP A 357 -8.38 20.09 6.86
N PHE A 358 -9.07 20.99 6.16
CA PHE A 358 -8.55 21.59 4.93
C PHE A 358 -7.40 22.57 5.20
N THR A 359 -7.41 23.24 6.35
CA THR A 359 -6.33 24.15 6.77
C THR A 359 -5.04 23.36 6.98
N ALA A 360 -5.07 22.33 7.82
CA ALA A 360 -3.90 21.50 8.07
C ALA A 360 -3.43 20.76 6.81
N ALA A 361 -4.36 20.30 5.98
CA ALA A 361 -4.02 19.64 4.72
C ALA A 361 -3.32 20.59 3.74
N TRP A 362 -3.79 21.84 3.63
CA TRP A 362 -3.15 22.83 2.77
C TRP A 362 -1.78 23.24 3.27
N ASP A 363 -1.62 23.41 4.58
CA ASP A 363 -0.31 23.68 5.18
C ASP A 363 0.68 22.57 4.85
N SER A 364 0.29 21.31 5.01
CA SER A 364 1.16 20.19 4.66
C SER A 364 1.51 20.17 3.17
N VAL A 365 0.54 20.39 2.27
CA VAL A 365 0.78 20.48 0.83
C VAL A 365 1.78 21.61 0.52
N ARG A 366 1.60 22.80 1.10
CA ARG A 366 2.49 23.95 0.89
C ARG A 366 3.90 23.67 1.38
N ALA A 367 4.04 23.09 2.56
CA ALA A 367 5.33 22.77 3.15
C ALA A 367 6.08 21.69 2.36
N HIS A 368 5.40 20.62 1.93
CA HIS A 368 6.01 19.59 1.08
C HIS A 368 6.38 20.12 -0.30
N ALA A 369 5.54 20.95 -0.92
CA ALA A 369 5.84 21.58 -2.19
C ALA A 369 7.04 22.53 -2.08
N GLU A 370 7.08 23.37 -1.05
CA GLU A 370 8.18 24.30 -0.79
C GLU A 370 9.49 23.54 -0.61
N ARG A 371 9.51 22.52 0.26
CA ARG A 371 10.71 21.68 0.45
C ARG A 371 11.17 21.00 -0.83
N ALA A 372 10.25 20.42 -1.62
CA ALA A 372 10.60 19.77 -2.86
C ALA A 372 11.19 20.75 -3.89
N VAL A 373 10.60 21.94 -4.03
CA VAL A 373 11.09 22.99 -4.92
C VAL A 373 12.45 23.51 -4.47
N SER A 374 12.65 23.71 -3.17
CA SER A 374 13.94 24.12 -2.59
C SER A 374 15.01 23.03 -2.82
N ASN A 375 14.69 21.75 -2.62
CA ASN A 375 15.62 20.64 -2.91
C ASN A 375 16.03 20.58 -4.38
N LEU A 376 15.10 20.81 -5.33
CA LEU A 376 15.42 20.91 -6.75
C LEU A 376 16.37 22.07 -7.02
N GLN A 377 16.12 23.22 -6.42
CA GLN A 377 16.95 24.41 -6.56
C GLN A 377 18.36 24.17 -6.02
N GLU A 378 18.50 23.56 -4.83
CA GLU A 378 19.79 23.20 -4.25
C GLU A 378 20.55 22.18 -5.11
N ALA A 379 19.87 21.17 -5.66
CA ALA A 379 20.47 20.17 -6.53
C ALA A 379 21.03 20.79 -7.82
N ILE A 380 20.25 21.65 -8.48
CA ILE A 380 20.69 22.39 -9.68
C ILE A 380 21.87 23.31 -9.34
N GLN A 381 21.79 24.05 -8.23
CA GLN A 381 22.85 24.97 -7.82
C GLN A 381 24.15 24.23 -7.50
N SER A 382 24.08 23.08 -6.85
CA SER A 382 25.24 22.26 -6.47
C SER A 382 25.90 21.57 -7.66
N ALA A 383 25.12 21.29 -8.70
CA ALA A 383 25.58 20.64 -9.93
C ALA A 383 26.08 21.64 -10.99
N ARG A 384 26.09 22.95 -10.69
CA ARG A 384 26.57 23.99 -11.59
C ARG A 384 28.09 23.80 -11.85
N PRO A 385 28.55 23.87 -13.10
CA PRO A 385 29.97 23.75 -13.46
C PRO A 385 30.85 24.90 -12.99
#